data_AF-A0A1V5TCU1-F1
#
_entry.id   AF-A0A1V5TCU1-F1
#
_cell.length_a   1.000
_cell.length_b   1.000
_cell.length_c   1.000
_cell.angle_alpha   90.00
_cell.angle_beta   90.00
_cell.angle_gamma   90.00
#
_symmetry.space_group_name_H-M   'P 1'
#
loop_
_entity.id
_entity.type
_entity.pdbx_description
1 polymer ?
#
loop_
_entity_poly.entity_id
_entity_poly.type
_entity_poly.pdbx_seq_one_letter_code
_entity_poly.pdbx_strand_id
1 'polypeptide(L)'
;MVIGFYFSFDGVNWTFTTKNDSSFELKIGAVDTTFIFLVSAVDNSGNEKYDSQIFQNNINYGPEPFIDKNGNGIWDAGEDYIDIGVIDPQPAKIVLPIKNSAPVISWNVLSTIPNVSYPAMTFGWDVFDLDGNETITNIKIALNDTNNAVLLNGGVRIITVSTKDFSNSSPLMDIYIDGNPNNAAPVKLPGLVFDSNNRFFVQAEDISGAKSGWISLPDTSRNWFVKKPKGKVLIVDDYILLDDAAQFYSDFMDSLSLTNKFDILDLNVNKLPYLNTTFLETIKLFDGIIWYTDNDPSLDLANASVQNYLDAGGKIFFSMQFPNDIDLQLIEGFLPIESDTSYYKSSIGTNTSIASRDSLNYPNLLTNRSFSRVRSFKLKGVGVKPLYYFPSGVLNGHIGFETSSKNLFFIGGPLQRLNGNPGSIKKLLFQVLFQDFNLTL
;
A
#
# COMPACT_ATOMS: atom_id res chain seq x y z
N MET A 1 -18.63 51.73 -38.84
CA MET A 1 -18.72 50.24 -38.88
C MET A 1 -17.71 49.70 -37.88
N VAL A 2 -18.05 48.67 -37.10
CA VAL A 2 -17.09 48.10 -36.12
C VAL A 2 -16.04 47.28 -36.86
N ILE A 3 -14.75 47.54 -36.59
CA ILE A 3 -13.61 46.84 -37.23
C ILE A 3 -12.90 45.87 -36.29
N GLY A 4 -13.16 45.97 -35.00
CA GLY A 4 -12.61 45.06 -33.99
C GLY A 4 -12.92 45.50 -32.58
N PHE A 5 -12.20 44.90 -31.64
CA PHE A 5 -12.40 45.08 -30.22
C PHE A 5 -11.05 45.16 -29.50
N TYR A 6 -10.95 46.07 -28.54
CA TYR A 6 -9.92 46.01 -27.51
C TYR A 6 -10.47 45.26 -26.30
N PHE A 7 -9.69 44.32 -25.75
CA PHE A 7 -10.04 43.65 -24.50
C PHE A 7 -8.91 43.69 -23.46
N SER A 8 -9.26 43.56 -22.18
CA SER A 8 -8.31 43.56 -21.06
C SER A 8 -8.82 42.73 -19.88
N PHE A 9 -7.89 42.16 -19.11
CA PHE A 9 -8.16 41.43 -17.85
C PHE A 9 -7.82 42.22 -16.57
N ASP A 10 -7.12 43.35 -16.70
CA ASP A 10 -6.65 44.19 -15.59
C ASP A 10 -7.03 45.67 -15.74
N GLY A 11 -7.59 46.06 -16.88
CA GLY A 11 -7.94 47.44 -17.23
C GLY A 11 -6.76 48.33 -17.59
N VAL A 12 -5.53 47.78 -17.59
CA VAL A 12 -4.28 48.49 -17.85
C VAL A 12 -3.68 48.03 -19.18
N ASN A 13 -3.57 46.72 -19.37
CA ASN A 13 -3.01 46.12 -20.57
C ASN A 13 -4.14 45.72 -21.51
N TRP A 14 -4.20 46.36 -22.67
CA TRP A 14 -5.24 46.14 -23.68
C TRP A 14 -4.69 45.43 -24.91
N THR A 15 -5.48 44.52 -25.46
CA THR A 15 -5.13 43.74 -26.66
C THR A 15 -6.23 43.90 -27.71
N PHE A 16 -5.84 44.18 -28.96
CA PHE A 16 -6.78 44.27 -30.07
C PHE A 16 -7.06 42.90 -30.71
N THR A 17 -8.29 42.69 -31.16
CA THR A 17 -8.69 41.55 -31.97
C THR A 17 -9.80 41.92 -32.95
N THR A 18 -9.80 41.31 -34.12
CA THR A 18 -10.91 41.38 -35.09
C THR A 18 -11.94 40.26 -34.88
N LYS A 19 -11.63 39.27 -34.04
CA LYS A 19 -12.53 38.16 -33.72
C LYS A 19 -13.61 38.61 -32.76
N ASN A 20 -14.81 38.06 -32.93
CA ASN A 20 -15.96 38.27 -32.04
C ASN A 20 -16.07 37.18 -30.96
N ASP A 21 -15.22 36.17 -30.99
CA ASP A 21 -15.13 35.08 -30.02
C ASP A 21 -13.66 34.73 -29.69
N SER A 22 -13.46 34.17 -28.49
CA SER A 22 -12.16 33.69 -28.02
C SER A 22 -12.33 32.70 -26.87
N SER A 23 -11.29 31.94 -26.57
CA SER A 23 -11.19 31.07 -25.39
C SER A 23 -10.00 31.51 -24.55
N PHE A 24 -10.20 31.60 -23.24
CA PHE A 24 -9.18 32.02 -22.28
C PHE A 24 -9.09 30.99 -21.15
N GLU A 25 -7.87 30.70 -20.69
CA GLU A 25 -7.63 29.89 -19.51
C GLU A 25 -7.47 30.81 -18.29
N LEU A 26 -8.32 30.66 -17.28
CA LEU A 26 -8.20 31.36 -16.02
C LEU A 26 -7.64 30.38 -14.98
N LYS A 27 -6.39 30.59 -14.57
CA LYS A 27 -5.73 29.72 -13.59
C LYS A 27 -6.17 30.10 -12.18
N ILE A 28 -6.62 29.10 -11.42
CA ILE A 28 -6.94 29.25 -10.01
C ILE A 28 -5.62 29.27 -9.23
N GLY A 29 -5.42 30.32 -8.43
CA GLY A 29 -4.30 30.43 -7.50
C GLY A 29 -4.68 29.96 -6.09
N ALA A 30 -3.79 30.17 -5.12
CA ALA A 30 -4.01 29.81 -3.71
C ALA A 30 -5.13 30.61 -3.00
N VAL A 31 -5.90 31.45 -3.69
CA VAL A 31 -6.98 32.26 -3.11
C VAL A 31 -8.09 32.49 -4.13
N ASP A 32 -9.31 32.73 -3.62
CA ASP A 32 -10.43 33.23 -4.42
C ASP A 32 -9.98 34.40 -5.28
N THR A 33 -10.16 34.27 -6.60
CA THR A 33 -9.66 35.25 -7.56
C THR A 33 -10.82 35.82 -8.34
N THR A 34 -10.86 37.14 -8.46
CA THR A 34 -11.84 37.85 -9.29
C THR A 34 -11.17 38.36 -10.54
N PHE A 35 -11.53 37.81 -11.70
CA PHE A 35 -11.08 38.32 -12.99
C PHE A 35 -12.08 39.35 -13.50
N ILE A 36 -11.57 40.48 -14.02
CA ILE A 36 -12.38 41.52 -14.62
C ILE A 36 -12.07 41.53 -16.10
N PHE A 37 -13.03 41.09 -16.93
CA PHE A 37 -12.88 41.14 -18.38
C PHE A 37 -13.59 42.39 -18.92
N LEU A 38 -12.85 43.20 -19.66
CA LEU A 38 -13.30 44.45 -20.26
C LEU A 38 -13.20 44.34 -21.78
N VAL A 39 -14.18 44.85 -22.51
CA VAL A 39 -14.16 44.91 -23.98
C VAL A 39 -14.72 46.25 -24.47
N SER A 40 -13.99 46.92 -25.36
CA SER A 40 -14.45 48.11 -26.09
C SER A 40 -14.48 47.84 -27.59
N ALA A 41 -15.60 48.15 -28.24
CA ALA A 41 -15.70 48.11 -29.70
C ALA A 41 -14.97 49.30 -30.33
N VAL A 42 -14.44 49.09 -31.53
CA VAL A 42 -13.68 50.08 -32.31
C VAL A 42 -14.34 50.28 -33.66
N ASP A 43 -14.54 51.53 -34.07
CA ASP A 43 -15.04 51.85 -35.41
C ASP A 43 -13.94 52.06 -36.46
N ASN A 44 -14.34 52.16 -37.72
CA ASN A 44 -13.47 52.37 -38.87
C ASN A 44 -13.17 53.84 -39.19
N SER A 45 -13.38 54.76 -38.24
CA SER A 45 -13.26 56.20 -38.47
C SER A 45 -11.89 56.74 -38.05
N GLY A 46 -10.82 55.99 -38.36
CA GLY A 46 -9.44 56.36 -38.04
C GLY A 46 -8.96 57.59 -38.83
N ASN A 47 -7.72 58.02 -38.56
CA ASN A 47 -7.18 59.29 -39.08
C ASN A 47 -6.28 59.13 -40.31
N GLU A 48 -6.22 57.91 -40.87
CA GLU A 48 -5.37 57.51 -41.99
C GLU A 48 -3.87 57.68 -41.72
N LYS A 49 -3.44 57.68 -40.44
CA LYS A 49 -2.04 57.72 -40.01
C LYS A 49 -1.82 56.76 -38.85
N TYR A 50 -0.65 56.12 -38.86
CA TYR A 50 -0.28 55.23 -37.77
C TYR A 50 -0.10 56.00 -36.46
N ASP A 51 -0.84 55.58 -35.42
CA ASP A 51 -0.71 56.10 -34.06
C ASP A 51 0.10 55.13 -33.18
N SER A 52 1.32 55.55 -32.79
CA SER A 52 2.18 54.77 -31.89
C SER A 52 1.65 54.66 -30.46
N GLN A 53 0.61 55.43 -30.13
CA GLN A 53 -0.08 55.39 -28.86
C GLN A 53 -1.50 55.95 -29.00
N ILE A 54 -2.48 55.10 -28.76
CA ILE A 54 -3.89 55.46 -28.74
C ILE A 54 -4.28 55.76 -27.29
N PHE A 55 -4.56 57.02 -27.01
CA PHE A 55 -5.09 57.46 -25.72
C PHE A 55 -6.47 58.08 -25.92
N GLN A 56 -7.51 57.30 -25.60
CA GLN A 56 -8.90 57.73 -25.67
C GLN A 56 -9.60 57.43 -24.36
N ASN A 57 -10.53 58.28 -23.93
CA ASN A 57 -11.37 58.04 -22.74
C ASN A 57 -10.58 57.81 -21.44
N ASN A 58 -9.43 58.47 -21.29
CA ASN A 58 -8.47 58.28 -20.19
C ASN A 58 -7.86 56.87 -20.09
N ILE A 59 -7.94 56.08 -21.15
CA ILE A 59 -7.36 54.74 -21.25
C ILE A 59 -6.26 54.77 -22.33
N ASN A 60 -5.11 54.19 -21.99
CA ASN A 60 -4.05 53.94 -22.95
C ASN A 60 -4.24 52.54 -23.55
N TYR A 61 -4.61 52.48 -24.83
CA TYR A 61 -4.81 51.22 -25.55
C TYR A 61 -3.52 50.71 -26.22
N GLY A 62 -2.41 51.46 -26.11
CA GLY A 62 -1.15 51.13 -26.76
C GLY A 62 -1.13 51.58 -28.23
N PRO A 63 -0.16 51.11 -29.03
CA PRO A 63 -0.09 51.42 -30.46
C PRO A 63 -1.25 50.81 -31.25
N GLU A 64 -1.50 51.34 -32.44
CA GLU A 64 -2.34 50.67 -33.42
C GLU A 64 -1.81 49.28 -33.77
N PRO A 65 -2.69 48.29 -34.03
CA PRO A 65 -2.26 46.96 -34.46
C PRO A 65 -1.61 47.04 -35.84
N PHE A 66 -0.42 46.48 -36.00
CA PHE A 66 0.28 46.46 -37.28
C PHE A 66 0.91 45.10 -37.59
N ILE A 67 1.23 44.89 -38.87
CA ILE A 67 1.97 43.73 -39.36
C ILE A 67 3.46 44.09 -39.35
N ASP A 68 4.15 43.67 -38.30
CA ASP A 68 5.60 43.77 -38.18
C ASP A 68 6.28 42.78 -39.15
N LYS A 69 6.68 43.27 -40.34
CA LYS A 69 7.27 42.46 -41.41
C LYS A 69 8.73 42.12 -41.12
N ASN A 70 9.41 42.88 -40.26
CA ASN A 70 10.84 42.74 -40.01
C ASN A 70 11.18 42.23 -38.59
N GLY A 71 10.20 42.13 -37.70
CA GLY A 71 10.29 41.57 -36.35
C GLY A 71 10.93 42.49 -35.32
N ASN A 72 10.95 43.81 -35.53
CA ASN A 72 11.59 44.77 -34.62
C ASN A 72 10.65 45.30 -33.51
N GLY A 73 9.36 44.97 -33.55
CA GLY A 73 8.36 45.40 -32.58
C GLY A 73 7.93 46.87 -32.69
N ILE A 74 8.24 47.56 -33.79
CA ILE A 74 7.89 48.95 -34.06
C ILE A 74 7.32 49.05 -35.47
N TRP A 75 6.27 49.84 -35.69
CA TRP A 75 5.76 50.05 -37.04
C TRP A 75 6.76 50.85 -37.89
N ASP A 76 7.09 50.32 -39.06
CA ASP A 76 7.92 50.98 -40.07
C ASP A 76 7.10 51.45 -41.28
N ALA A 77 7.59 52.50 -41.95
CA ALA A 77 6.94 53.03 -43.14
C ALA A 77 6.85 51.95 -44.25
N GLY A 78 5.61 51.61 -44.65
CA GLY A 78 5.30 50.56 -45.63
C GLY A 78 4.77 49.26 -45.02
N GLU A 79 4.67 49.18 -43.69
CA GLU A 79 3.96 48.13 -42.99
C GLU A 79 2.45 48.44 -42.92
N ASP A 80 1.67 47.38 -43.02
CA ASP A 80 0.22 47.47 -42.96
C ASP A 80 -0.21 47.61 -41.49
N TYR A 81 -1.15 48.51 -41.21
CA TYR A 81 -1.72 48.69 -39.87
C TYR A 81 -3.24 48.80 -39.96
N ILE A 82 -3.89 48.61 -38.80
CA ILE A 82 -5.31 48.80 -38.63
C ILE A 82 -5.52 50.21 -38.09
N ASP A 83 -6.12 51.08 -38.90
CA ASP A 83 -6.45 52.46 -38.54
C ASP A 83 -7.65 52.46 -37.57
N ILE A 84 -7.35 52.71 -36.29
CA ILE A 84 -8.26 52.63 -35.16
C ILE A 84 -9.02 53.95 -35.05
N GLY A 85 -10.33 53.88 -35.22
CA GLY A 85 -11.20 55.04 -35.04
C GLY A 85 -11.61 55.29 -33.58
N VAL A 86 -12.87 55.64 -33.39
CA VAL A 86 -13.44 55.92 -32.06
C VAL A 86 -13.61 54.60 -31.31
N ILE A 87 -13.08 54.57 -30.08
CA ILE A 87 -13.20 53.46 -29.16
C ILE A 87 -14.36 53.73 -28.20
N ASP A 88 -15.18 52.71 -27.95
CA ASP A 88 -16.28 52.78 -26.98
C ASP A 88 -15.77 53.27 -25.59
N PRO A 89 -16.24 54.44 -25.11
CA PRO A 89 -15.83 55.04 -23.84
C PRO A 89 -16.29 54.27 -22.61
N GLN A 90 -17.22 53.33 -22.75
CA GLN A 90 -17.74 52.52 -21.66
C GLN A 90 -17.51 51.03 -21.96
N PRO A 91 -16.29 50.52 -21.72
CA PRO A 91 -16.00 49.11 -21.96
C PRO A 91 -17.04 48.22 -21.28
N ALA A 92 -17.60 47.28 -22.04
CA ALA A 92 -18.45 46.24 -21.50
C ALA A 92 -17.64 45.43 -20.49
N LYS A 93 -18.19 45.25 -19.28
CA LYS A 93 -17.50 44.62 -18.16
C LYS A 93 -18.20 43.35 -17.73
N ILE A 94 -17.45 42.26 -17.64
CA ILE A 94 -17.87 41.03 -16.97
C ILE A 94 -16.93 40.80 -15.78
N VAL A 95 -17.53 40.49 -14.63
CA VAL A 95 -16.80 40.10 -13.41
C VAL A 95 -16.96 38.60 -13.24
N LEU A 96 -15.85 37.88 -13.22
CA LEU A 96 -15.80 36.42 -13.09
C LEU A 96 -15.20 36.06 -11.72
N PRO A 97 -16.03 35.84 -10.69
CA PRO A 97 -15.55 35.34 -9.42
C PRO A 97 -15.25 33.84 -9.55
N ILE A 98 -13.99 33.46 -9.38
CA ILE A 98 -13.57 32.06 -9.31
C ILE A 98 -13.27 31.74 -7.84
N LYS A 99 -14.05 30.82 -7.26
CA LYS A 99 -13.92 30.39 -5.88
C LYS A 99 -13.21 29.06 -5.81
N ASN A 100 -12.31 28.92 -4.84
CA ASN A 100 -11.67 27.64 -4.57
C ASN A 100 -12.68 26.66 -3.95
N SER A 101 -12.66 25.42 -4.43
CA SER A 101 -13.43 24.29 -3.93
C SER A 101 -12.56 23.47 -3.00
N ALA A 102 -13.06 23.14 -1.80
CA ALA A 102 -12.30 22.24 -0.93
C ALA A 102 -12.28 20.82 -1.51
N PRO A 103 -11.16 20.08 -1.35
CA PRO A 103 -11.07 18.71 -1.85
C PRO A 103 -12.03 17.78 -1.11
N VAL A 104 -12.40 16.68 -1.77
CA VAL A 104 -13.20 15.59 -1.21
C VAL A 104 -12.34 14.35 -1.11
N ILE A 105 -12.45 13.65 0.02
CA ILE A 105 -11.69 12.42 0.29
C ILE A 105 -12.64 11.27 0.66
N SER A 106 -12.31 10.07 0.22
CA SER A 106 -13.06 8.85 0.53
C SER A 106 -12.14 7.64 0.69
N TRP A 107 -12.59 6.62 1.40
CA TRP A 107 -11.81 5.38 1.57
C TRP A 107 -11.80 4.59 0.26
N ASN A 108 -10.62 4.11 -0.11
CA ASN A 108 -10.50 3.10 -1.17
C ASN A 108 -11.22 1.81 -0.74
N VAL A 109 -11.78 1.06 -1.69
CA VAL A 109 -12.53 -0.18 -1.43
C VAL A 109 -11.72 -1.25 -0.69
N LEU A 110 -10.39 -1.28 -0.86
CA LEU A 110 -9.50 -2.22 -0.16
C LEU A 110 -9.16 -1.78 1.27
N SER A 111 -9.49 -0.55 1.64
CA SER A 111 -9.30 -0.01 2.99
C SER A 111 -10.40 -0.46 3.93
N THR A 112 -10.39 -1.76 4.22
CA THR A 112 -11.24 -2.37 5.23
C THR A 112 -10.51 -2.41 6.57
N ILE A 113 -11.25 -2.57 7.68
CA ILE A 113 -10.61 -2.72 8.99
C ILE A 113 -11.08 -4.01 9.67
N PRO A 114 -10.15 -4.88 10.09
CA PRO A 114 -10.51 -6.03 10.90
C PRO A 114 -10.86 -5.57 12.32
N ASN A 115 -11.65 -6.37 13.04
CA ASN A 115 -11.94 -6.10 14.45
C ASN A 115 -10.67 -6.07 15.31
N VAL A 116 -9.69 -6.90 14.96
CA VAL A 116 -8.42 -7.06 15.68
C VAL A 116 -7.27 -7.08 14.68
N SER A 117 -6.18 -6.37 14.99
CA SER A 117 -4.93 -6.47 14.25
C SER A 117 -3.72 -6.40 15.18
N TYR A 118 -2.53 -6.53 14.60
CA TYR A 118 -1.26 -6.14 15.18
C TYR A 118 -0.92 -4.69 14.79
N PRO A 119 0.15 -4.08 15.32
CA PRO A 119 0.55 -2.71 14.97
C PRO A 119 1.20 -2.63 13.58
N ALA A 120 0.51 -3.16 12.58
CA ALA A 120 0.82 -3.10 11.16
C ALA A 120 -0.51 -3.05 10.40
N MET A 121 -0.71 -2.00 9.59
CA MET A 121 -1.96 -1.81 8.83
C MET A 121 -1.73 -0.99 7.57
N THR A 122 -2.37 -1.37 6.48
CA THR A 122 -2.36 -0.60 5.22
C THR A 122 -3.68 0.14 5.03
N PHE A 123 -3.58 1.42 4.69
CA PHE A 123 -4.71 2.29 4.41
C PHE A 123 -4.52 2.90 3.02
N GLY A 124 -5.62 3.08 2.31
CA GLY A 124 -5.66 3.85 1.08
C GLY A 124 -6.95 4.65 0.91
N TRP A 125 -6.84 5.75 0.18
CA TRP A 125 -7.92 6.71 0.01
C TRP A 125 -7.88 7.31 -1.39
N ASP A 126 -9.04 7.74 -1.85
CA ASP A 126 -9.23 8.46 -3.10
C ASP A 126 -9.50 9.93 -2.77
N VAL A 127 -8.84 10.83 -3.50
CA VAL A 127 -9.02 12.28 -3.34
C VAL A 127 -9.40 12.88 -4.69
N PHE A 128 -10.38 13.76 -4.66
CA PHE A 128 -10.85 14.52 -5.80
C PHE A 128 -10.96 16.00 -5.43
N ASP A 129 -10.42 16.86 -6.28
CA ASP A 129 -10.64 18.30 -6.22
C ASP A 129 -11.27 18.77 -7.53
N LEU A 130 -12.32 19.60 -7.43
CA LEU A 130 -13.00 20.17 -8.58
C LEU A 130 -12.09 21.14 -9.34
N ASP A 131 -11.14 21.76 -8.64
CA ASP A 131 -10.20 22.72 -9.21
C ASP A 131 -8.97 22.04 -9.84
N GLY A 132 -8.89 20.71 -9.76
CA GLY A 132 -7.81 19.87 -10.30
C GLY A 132 -7.07 19.14 -9.19
N ASN A 133 -6.81 17.84 -9.36
CA ASN A 133 -6.14 17.04 -8.31
C ASN A 133 -4.69 17.50 -8.04
N GLU A 134 -4.08 18.23 -8.97
CA GLU A 134 -2.78 18.87 -8.82
C GLU A 134 -2.77 20.01 -7.80
N THR A 135 -3.94 20.54 -7.41
CA THR A 135 -4.06 21.54 -6.33
C THR A 135 -3.83 20.91 -4.97
N ILE A 136 -4.00 19.59 -4.82
CA ILE A 136 -3.84 18.88 -3.55
C ILE A 136 -2.36 18.85 -3.18
N THR A 137 -1.99 19.64 -2.18
CA THR A 137 -0.59 19.79 -1.76
C THR A 137 -0.23 18.87 -0.61
N ASN A 138 -1.18 18.56 0.27
CA ASN A 138 -0.93 17.80 1.49
C ASN A 138 -2.02 16.75 1.78
N ILE A 139 -1.57 15.60 2.27
CA ILE A 139 -2.42 14.63 2.97
C ILE A 139 -2.07 14.65 4.45
N LYS A 140 -3.06 14.91 5.30
CA LYS A 140 -2.92 14.84 6.76
C LYS A 140 -3.44 13.52 7.25
N ILE A 141 -2.64 12.85 8.07
CA ILE A 141 -3.05 11.60 8.73
C ILE A 141 -2.87 11.72 10.23
N ALA A 142 -3.75 11.06 10.98
CA ALA A 142 -3.67 11.01 12.44
C ALA A 142 -4.15 9.67 12.97
N LEU A 143 -3.63 9.27 14.14
CA LEU A 143 -4.10 8.12 14.88
C LEU A 143 -4.64 8.59 16.22
N ASN A 144 -5.93 8.29 16.47
CA ASN A 144 -6.72 8.64 17.66
C ASN A 144 -6.97 10.13 17.92
N ASP A 145 -6.03 11.02 17.61
CA ASP A 145 -6.15 12.47 17.87
C ASP A 145 -5.70 13.29 16.66
N THR A 146 -6.65 13.97 16.00
CA THR A 146 -6.40 14.81 14.82
C THR A 146 -5.54 16.04 15.11
N ASN A 147 -5.33 16.43 16.37
CA ASN A 147 -4.42 17.53 16.73
C ASN A 147 -2.94 17.13 16.54
N ASN A 148 -2.64 15.83 16.53
CA ASN A 148 -1.29 15.30 16.32
C ASN A 148 -1.07 14.82 14.88
N ALA A 149 -1.84 15.38 13.93
CA ALA A 149 -1.75 14.98 12.54
C ALA A 149 -0.37 15.26 11.94
N VAL A 150 0.14 14.31 11.16
CA VAL A 150 1.36 14.47 10.38
C VAL A 150 1.03 14.72 8.91
N LEU A 151 1.89 15.45 8.22
CA LEU A 151 1.71 15.83 6.82
C LEU A 151 2.51 14.91 5.90
N LEU A 152 1.86 14.42 4.86
CA LEU A 152 2.42 13.71 3.73
C LEU A 152 2.20 14.52 2.46
N ASN A 153 2.97 14.19 1.41
CA ASN A 153 2.78 14.79 0.09
C ASN A 153 1.36 14.56 -0.43
N GLY A 154 0.78 15.58 -1.09
CA GLY A 154 -0.58 15.55 -1.63
C GLY A 154 -0.89 14.45 -2.64
N GLY A 155 0.13 13.86 -3.28
CA GLY A 155 0.02 12.74 -4.21
C GLY A 155 -0.12 11.36 -3.54
N VAL A 156 0.10 11.24 -2.22
CA VAL A 156 0.03 9.95 -1.52
C VAL A 156 -1.43 9.44 -1.49
N ARG A 157 -1.62 8.18 -1.88
CA ARG A 157 -2.94 7.52 -1.88
C ARG A 157 -2.99 6.24 -1.05
N ILE A 158 -1.85 5.60 -0.82
CA ILE A 158 -1.73 4.37 -0.03
C ILE A 158 -0.55 4.52 0.92
N ILE A 159 -0.73 4.09 2.17
CA ILE A 159 0.34 3.96 3.15
C ILE A 159 0.22 2.64 3.90
N THR A 160 1.35 2.12 4.35
CA THR A 160 1.39 1.09 5.40
C THR A 160 2.06 1.66 6.63
N VAL A 161 1.38 1.57 7.77
CA VAL A 161 1.95 1.99 9.06
C VAL A 161 2.36 0.76 9.85
N SER A 162 3.52 0.80 10.50
CA SER A 162 3.93 -0.28 11.40
C SER A 162 4.82 0.22 12.53
N THR A 163 4.94 -0.55 13.62
CA THR A 163 5.99 -0.31 14.62
C THR A 163 6.44 -1.61 15.28
N LYS A 164 7.75 -1.71 15.54
CA LYS A 164 8.35 -2.76 16.40
C LYS A 164 8.73 -2.26 17.80
N ASP A 165 8.40 -1.01 18.13
CA ASP A 165 8.61 -0.50 19.48
C ASP A 165 7.47 -0.95 20.40
N PHE A 166 7.63 -2.14 20.98
CA PHE A 166 6.68 -2.68 21.95
C PHE A 166 7.02 -2.30 23.39
N SER A 167 8.12 -1.57 23.61
CA SER A 167 8.56 -1.19 24.96
C SER A 167 7.94 0.13 25.41
N ASN A 168 7.64 1.02 24.46
CA ASN A 168 6.97 2.29 24.70
C ASN A 168 5.45 2.14 24.73
N SER A 169 4.79 2.83 25.66
CA SER A 169 3.31 2.87 25.75
C SER A 169 2.67 3.78 24.70
N SER A 170 3.45 4.69 24.10
CA SER A 170 3.05 5.57 23.00
C SER A 170 4.12 5.51 21.90
N PRO A 171 4.18 4.39 21.17
CA PRO A 171 5.19 4.22 20.12
C PRO A 171 4.89 5.13 18.93
N LEU A 172 5.95 5.49 18.22
CA LEU A 172 5.84 6.12 16.91
C LEU A 172 5.79 5.02 15.84
N MET A 173 4.86 5.14 14.89
CA MET A 173 4.75 4.23 13.76
C MET A 173 5.52 4.76 12.55
N ASP A 174 6.32 3.90 11.93
CA ASP A 174 6.87 4.14 10.61
C ASP A 174 5.73 4.18 9.59
N ILE A 175 5.90 4.99 8.54
CA ILE A 175 4.93 5.15 7.45
C ILE A 175 5.64 4.80 6.15
N TYR A 176 5.17 3.77 5.45
CA TYR A 176 5.68 3.34 4.15
C TYR A 176 4.72 3.79 3.06
N ILE A 177 5.19 4.64 2.15
CA ILE A 177 4.40 5.17 1.03
C ILE A 177 4.22 4.08 -0.02
N ASP A 178 2.99 3.94 -0.51
CA ASP A 178 2.55 2.87 -1.43
C ASP A 178 2.80 1.46 -0.88
N GLY A 179 2.93 1.34 0.44
CA GLY A 179 3.26 0.08 1.11
C GLY A 179 4.66 -0.45 0.80
N ASN A 180 5.55 0.39 0.25
CA ASN A 180 6.92 0.02 -0.08
C ASN A 180 7.86 0.28 1.11
N PRO A 181 8.46 -0.75 1.72
CA PRO A 181 9.36 -0.59 2.86
C PRO A 181 10.61 0.25 2.57
N ASN A 182 11.00 0.37 1.29
CA ASN A 182 12.12 1.21 0.86
C ASN A 182 11.72 2.68 0.64
N ASN A 183 10.43 3.00 0.73
CA ASN A 183 9.88 4.34 0.58
C ASN A 183 9.23 4.82 1.88
N ALA A 184 10.04 4.95 2.93
CA ALA A 184 9.58 5.44 4.23
C ALA A 184 9.40 6.96 4.21
N ALA A 185 8.30 7.45 4.80
CA ALA A 185 8.11 8.87 5.04
C ALA A 185 9.15 9.37 6.06
N PRO A 186 9.59 10.64 5.95
CA PRO A 186 10.55 11.23 6.89
C PRO A 186 9.95 11.49 8.28
N VAL A 187 8.63 11.49 8.39
CA VAL A 187 7.87 11.66 9.63
C VAL A 187 7.36 10.31 10.14
N LYS A 188 7.11 10.21 11.45
CA LYS A 188 6.48 9.04 12.07
C LYS A 188 5.10 9.41 12.61
N LEU A 189 4.18 8.47 12.61
CA LEU A 189 2.81 8.66 13.09
C LEU A 189 2.71 8.37 14.60
N PRO A 190 2.43 9.38 15.45
CA PRO A 190 2.17 9.16 16.87
C PRO A 190 0.72 8.72 17.11
N GLY A 191 0.43 8.33 18.36
CA GLY A 191 -0.95 8.18 18.85
C GLY A 191 -1.46 6.74 18.93
N LEU A 192 -0.64 5.75 18.56
CA LEU A 192 -1.00 4.33 18.73
C LEU A 192 -1.17 3.99 20.21
N VAL A 193 -2.26 3.30 20.54
CA VAL A 193 -2.49 2.74 21.87
C VAL A 193 -2.62 1.22 21.76
N PHE A 194 -1.67 0.50 22.35
CA PHE A 194 -1.69 -0.96 22.41
C PHE A 194 -2.83 -1.49 23.26
N ASP A 195 -3.29 -2.69 22.92
CA ASP A 195 -4.36 -3.44 23.60
C ASP A 195 -5.61 -2.59 23.82
N SER A 196 -5.92 -1.75 22.83
CA SER A 196 -7.04 -0.81 22.86
C SER A 196 -7.63 -0.61 21.46
N ASN A 197 -8.83 -0.02 21.44
CA ASN A 197 -9.46 0.43 20.20
C ASN A 197 -8.79 1.70 19.70
N ASN A 198 -8.41 1.68 18.42
CA ASN A 198 -7.78 2.78 17.71
C ASN A 198 -8.66 3.26 16.55
N ARG A 199 -8.38 4.46 16.06
CA ARG A 199 -9.06 5.07 14.92
C ARG A 199 -8.07 5.87 14.10
N PHE A 200 -7.98 5.53 12.83
CA PHE A 200 -7.16 6.24 11.86
C PHE A 200 -7.99 7.33 11.17
N PHE A 201 -7.39 8.49 10.94
CA PHE A 201 -8.01 9.65 10.31
C PHE A 201 -7.18 10.12 9.12
N VAL A 202 -7.86 10.57 8.06
CA VAL A 202 -7.21 11.21 6.91
C VAL A 202 -8.01 12.42 6.40
N GLN A 203 -7.29 13.43 5.94
CA GLN A 203 -7.82 14.68 5.37
C GLN A 203 -6.90 15.16 4.24
N ALA A 204 -7.49 15.72 3.19
CA ALA A 204 -6.75 16.39 2.12
C ALA A 204 -6.73 17.92 2.33
N GLU A 205 -5.67 18.57 1.88
CA GLU A 205 -5.52 20.03 1.85
C GLU A 205 -4.95 20.47 0.50
N ASP A 206 -5.58 21.47 -0.09
CA ASP A 206 -5.18 22.05 -1.38
C ASP A 206 -4.14 23.19 -1.22
N ILE A 207 -3.74 23.79 -2.33
CA ILE A 207 -2.75 24.87 -2.39
C ILE A 207 -3.24 26.18 -1.76
N SER A 208 -4.55 26.36 -1.61
CA SER A 208 -5.16 27.49 -0.91
C SER A 208 -5.24 27.28 0.61
N GLY A 209 -4.97 26.06 1.08
CA GLY A 209 -5.15 25.65 2.46
C GLY A 209 -6.59 25.24 2.80
N ALA A 210 -7.48 25.13 1.81
CA ALA A 210 -8.81 24.58 2.03
C ALA A 210 -8.71 23.06 2.24
N LYS A 211 -9.55 22.54 3.14
CA LYS A 211 -9.43 21.18 3.67
C LYS A 211 -10.70 20.40 3.42
N SER A 212 -10.53 19.13 3.09
CA SER A 212 -11.64 18.18 3.13
C SER A 212 -12.17 18.02 4.56
N GLY A 213 -13.33 17.41 4.72
CA GLY A 213 -13.69 16.82 6.00
C GLY A 213 -12.68 15.73 6.40
N TRP A 214 -12.48 15.52 7.70
CA TRP A 214 -11.81 14.32 8.19
C TRP A 214 -12.70 13.10 7.93
N ILE A 215 -12.15 12.08 7.30
CA ILE A 215 -12.74 10.74 7.30
C ILE A 215 -11.98 9.86 8.28
N SER A 216 -12.64 8.85 8.84
CA SER A 216 -12.02 7.95 9.81
C SER A 216 -12.30 6.48 9.52
N LEU A 217 -11.35 5.62 9.90
CA LEU A 217 -11.47 4.17 9.85
C LEU A 217 -11.04 3.57 11.21
N PRO A 218 -11.91 2.80 11.90
CA PRO A 218 -13.30 2.52 11.53
C PRO A 218 -14.15 3.80 11.56
N ASP A 219 -15.40 3.76 11.07
CA ASP A 219 -16.41 4.78 11.38
C ASP A 219 -16.86 4.71 12.86
N THR A 220 -17.80 5.54 13.30
CA THR A 220 -18.25 5.58 14.71
C THR A 220 -19.01 4.34 15.17
N SER A 221 -19.37 3.42 14.27
CA SER A 221 -20.14 2.21 14.57
C SER A 221 -19.28 0.96 14.81
N ARG A 222 -17.99 1.03 14.46
CA ARG A 222 -17.06 -0.10 14.53
C ARG A 222 -15.83 0.24 15.38
N ASN A 223 -15.14 -0.81 15.80
CA ASN A 223 -13.93 -0.73 16.60
C ASN A 223 -12.78 -1.42 15.85
N TRP A 224 -11.56 -0.91 16.05
CA TRP A 224 -10.33 -1.52 15.56
C TRP A 224 -9.38 -1.72 16.73
N PHE A 225 -9.29 -2.94 17.23
CA PHE A 225 -8.44 -3.26 18.38
C PHE A 225 -7.03 -3.61 17.91
N VAL A 226 -6.02 -2.89 18.39
CA VAL A 226 -4.61 -3.16 18.05
C VAL A 226 -3.93 -3.88 19.20
N LYS A 227 -3.66 -5.18 19.01
CA LYS A 227 -2.96 -6.00 19.99
C LYS A 227 -1.49 -5.63 20.07
N LYS A 228 -0.95 -5.62 21.28
CA LYS A 228 0.49 -5.73 21.49
C LYS A 228 0.95 -7.17 21.22
N PRO A 229 2.00 -7.41 20.43
CA PRO A 229 2.62 -8.73 20.35
C PRO A 229 3.03 -9.23 21.74
N LYS A 230 2.59 -10.45 22.08
CA LYS A 230 2.86 -11.11 23.37
C LYS A 230 4.30 -11.62 23.48
N GLY A 231 4.93 -11.86 22.34
CA GLY A 231 6.30 -12.31 22.23
C GLY A 231 6.77 -12.32 20.79
N LYS A 232 7.79 -13.12 20.51
CA LYS A 232 8.52 -13.11 19.23
C LYS A 232 8.05 -14.14 18.21
N VAL A 233 7.09 -14.99 18.58
CA VAL A 233 6.58 -16.05 17.71
C VAL A 233 5.12 -15.79 17.35
N LEU A 234 4.82 -15.87 16.06
CA LEU A 234 3.45 -15.85 15.54
C LEU A 234 3.13 -17.19 14.89
N ILE A 235 1.98 -17.74 15.23
CA ILE A 235 1.37 -18.85 14.51
C ILE A 235 0.43 -18.26 13.46
N VAL A 236 0.62 -18.60 12.20
CA VAL A 236 -0.31 -18.30 11.12
C VAL A 236 -1.18 -19.54 10.94
N ASP A 237 -2.45 -19.40 11.33
CA ASP A 237 -3.48 -20.40 11.13
C ASP A 237 -4.15 -20.16 9.76
N ASP A 238 -3.74 -20.99 8.82
CA ASP A 238 -4.21 -21.04 7.43
C ASP A 238 -4.78 -22.44 7.16
N TYR A 239 -5.52 -22.96 8.13
CA TYR A 239 -6.14 -24.28 8.14
C TYR A 239 -7.66 -24.12 8.18
N ILE A 240 -8.36 -24.68 7.19
CA ILE A 240 -9.80 -24.48 7.00
C ILE A 240 -10.61 -25.58 7.69
N LEU A 241 -10.09 -26.80 7.73
CA LEU A 241 -10.77 -27.93 8.35
C LEU A 241 -10.98 -27.70 9.86
N LEU A 242 -12.21 -27.91 10.32
CA LEU A 242 -12.54 -27.81 11.74
C LEU A 242 -12.17 -29.12 12.46
N ASP A 243 -10.95 -29.19 12.98
CA ASP A 243 -10.46 -30.27 13.84
C ASP A 243 -9.61 -29.74 15.03
N ASP A 244 -8.77 -30.59 15.62
CA ASP A 244 -7.94 -30.24 16.79
C ASP A 244 -6.64 -29.50 16.43
N ALA A 245 -6.44 -29.08 15.18
CA ALA A 245 -5.20 -28.40 14.74
C ALA A 245 -4.88 -27.15 15.57
N ALA A 246 -5.80 -26.19 15.67
CA ALA A 246 -5.53 -24.94 16.39
C ALA A 246 -5.17 -25.17 17.86
N GLN A 247 -5.92 -26.06 18.53
CA GLN A 247 -5.62 -26.44 19.92
C GLN A 247 -4.27 -27.15 20.03
N PHE A 248 -3.96 -28.05 19.10
CA PHE A 248 -2.68 -28.76 19.05
C PHE A 248 -1.49 -27.79 18.99
N TYR A 249 -1.52 -26.81 18.09
CA TYR A 249 -0.42 -25.84 18.00
C TYR A 249 -0.30 -25.01 19.28
N SER A 250 -1.41 -24.55 19.88
CA SER A 250 -1.39 -23.84 21.15
C SER A 250 -0.76 -24.68 22.28
N ASP A 251 -1.20 -25.93 22.46
CA ASP A 251 -0.71 -26.84 23.50
C ASP A 251 0.80 -27.13 23.35
N PHE A 252 1.27 -27.25 22.11
CA PHE A 252 2.69 -27.49 21.86
C PHE A 252 3.55 -26.28 22.18
N MET A 253 3.08 -25.05 21.90
CA MET A 253 3.78 -23.84 22.32
C MET A 253 3.87 -23.76 23.85
N ASP A 254 2.78 -24.05 24.56
CA ASP A 254 2.80 -24.13 26.03
C ASP A 254 3.83 -25.16 26.53
N SER A 255 3.90 -26.32 25.88
CA SER A 255 4.88 -27.36 26.22
C SER A 255 6.35 -26.92 26.03
N LEU A 256 6.59 -25.91 25.19
CA LEU A 256 7.90 -25.31 24.90
C LEU A 256 8.20 -24.10 25.80
N SER A 257 7.45 -23.92 26.90
CA SER A 257 7.58 -22.77 27.82
C SER A 257 7.29 -21.42 27.15
N LEU A 258 6.48 -21.42 26.09
CA LEU A 258 6.02 -20.23 25.39
C LEU A 258 4.62 -19.79 25.82
N THR A 259 4.10 -20.28 26.96
CA THR A 259 2.79 -19.85 27.48
C THR A 259 2.70 -18.34 27.61
N ASN A 260 1.70 -17.75 26.95
CA ASN A 260 1.49 -16.30 26.81
C ASN A 260 2.65 -15.52 26.17
N LYS A 261 3.51 -16.18 25.38
CA LYS A 261 4.65 -15.57 24.67
C LYS A 261 4.62 -15.78 23.15
N PHE A 262 3.45 -16.17 22.64
CA PHE A 262 3.19 -16.27 21.21
C PHE A 262 1.79 -15.72 20.91
N ASP A 263 1.59 -15.44 19.64
CA ASP A 263 0.33 -14.98 19.10
C ASP A 263 -0.17 -15.90 18.00
N ILE A 264 -1.46 -15.81 17.69
CA ILE A 264 -2.09 -16.51 16.58
C ILE A 264 -2.72 -15.47 15.65
N LEU A 265 -2.48 -15.61 14.36
CA LEU A 265 -3.16 -14.91 13.27
C LEU A 265 -3.91 -15.94 12.44
N ASP A 266 -5.24 -15.97 12.60
CA ASP A 266 -6.14 -16.82 11.83
C ASP A 266 -6.57 -16.09 10.54
N LEU A 267 -6.19 -16.62 9.37
CA LEU A 267 -6.50 -16.01 8.07
C LEU A 267 -7.94 -16.25 7.60
N ASN A 268 -8.63 -17.24 8.19
CA ASN A 268 -10.04 -17.48 7.95
C ASN A 268 -10.91 -16.43 8.64
N VAL A 269 -10.50 -15.98 9.83
CA VAL A 269 -11.20 -14.96 10.63
C VAL A 269 -10.73 -13.54 10.35
N ASN A 270 -9.41 -13.32 10.27
CA ASN A 270 -8.84 -11.97 10.16
C ASN A 270 -8.67 -11.59 8.68
N LYS A 271 -9.61 -10.78 8.16
CA LYS A 271 -9.54 -10.24 6.80
C LYS A 271 -8.69 -8.97 6.78
N LEU A 272 -7.41 -9.14 6.44
CA LEU A 272 -6.45 -8.05 6.36
C LEU A 272 -6.69 -7.19 5.09
N PRO A 273 -6.77 -5.85 5.19
CA PRO A 273 -6.82 -4.99 4.01
C PRO A 273 -5.48 -5.04 3.28
N TYR A 274 -5.48 -4.87 1.96
CA TYR A 274 -4.25 -4.98 1.15
C TYR A 274 -3.43 -6.21 1.55
N LEU A 275 -4.07 -7.38 1.48
CA LEU A 275 -3.66 -8.62 2.14
C LEU A 275 -2.13 -8.84 2.16
N ASN A 276 -1.48 -8.84 1.00
CA ASN A 276 -0.05 -9.12 0.88
C ASN A 276 0.82 -8.14 1.69
N THR A 277 0.55 -6.84 1.56
CA THR A 277 1.34 -5.80 2.23
C THR A 277 1.11 -5.79 3.73
N THR A 278 -0.16 -5.84 4.16
CA THR A 278 -0.49 -5.84 5.59
C THR A 278 -0.02 -7.12 6.27
N PHE A 279 -0.15 -8.27 5.60
CA PHE A 279 0.36 -9.54 6.12
C PHE A 279 1.88 -9.52 6.26
N LEU A 280 2.61 -9.07 5.23
CA LEU A 280 4.08 -8.97 5.28
C LEU A 280 4.55 -8.10 6.45
N GLU A 281 3.98 -6.91 6.61
CA GLU A 281 4.35 -6.02 7.72
C GLU A 281 3.91 -6.58 9.08
N THR A 282 2.81 -7.34 9.13
CA THR A 282 2.38 -8.05 10.34
C THR A 282 3.37 -9.15 10.74
N ILE A 283 3.77 -10.03 9.83
CA ILE A 283 4.69 -11.14 10.15
C ILE A 283 6.09 -10.63 10.49
N LYS A 284 6.52 -9.49 9.90
CA LYS A 284 7.78 -8.82 10.25
C LYS A 284 7.85 -8.39 11.72
N LEU A 285 6.73 -8.23 12.41
CA LEU A 285 6.71 -7.91 13.84
C LEU A 285 7.27 -9.05 14.72
N PHE A 286 7.43 -10.25 14.17
CA PHE A 286 7.84 -11.46 14.87
C PHE A 286 9.14 -12.04 14.31
N ASP A 287 9.98 -12.58 15.18
CA ASP A 287 11.26 -13.19 14.80
C ASP A 287 11.07 -14.59 14.18
N GLY A 288 9.99 -15.28 14.57
CA GLY A 288 9.66 -16.62 14.09
C GLY A 288 8.19 -16.79 13.73
N ILE A 289 7.92 -17.40 12.58
CA ILE A 289 6.58 -17.77 12.11
C ILE A 289 6.43 -19.29 12.10
N ILE A 290 5.30 -19.79 12.61
CA ILE A 290 4.84 -21.16 12.37
C ILE A 290 3.60 -21.06 11.49
N TRP A 291 3.70 -21.43 10.23
CA TRP A 291 2.58 -21.39 9.29
C TRP A 291 2.14 -22.82 8.99
N TYR A 292 0.91 -23.14 9.40
CA TYR A 292 0.33 -24.45 9.14
C TYR A 292 -0.92 -24.35 8.29
N THR A 293 -1.11 -25.35 7.44
CA THR A 293 -2.22 -25.40 6.49
C THR A 293 -2.79 -26.80 6.39
N ASP A 294 -4.01 -26.89 5.87
CA ASP A 294 -4.53 -28.11 5.29
C ASP A 294 -4.26 -28.13 3.78
N ASN A 295 -5.15 -28.76 3.00
CA ASN A 295 -5.04 -28.90 1.57
C ASN A 295 -5.55 -27.68 0.76
N ASP A 296 -5.83 -26.57 1.42
CA ASP A 296 -6.19 -25.27 0.83
C ASP A 296 -5.29 -24.11 1.36
N PRO A 297 -3.96 -24.22 1.20
CA PRO A 297 -3.01 -23.18 1.62
C PRO A 297 -3.15 -21.88 0.82
N SER A 298 -2.87 -20.75 1.48
CA SER A 298 -2.77 -19.42 0.86
C SER A 298 -1.45 -19.25 0.06
N LEU A 299 -1.31 -19.96 -1.07
CA LEU A 299 -0.06 -20.03 -1.85
C LEU A 299 0.39 -18.68 -2.44
N ASP A 300 -0.52 -17.87 -2.97
CA ASP A 300 -0.19 -16.55 -3.52
C ASP A 300 0.33 -15.61 -2.44
N LEU A 301 -0.25 -15.69 -1.24
CA LEU A 301 0.21 -14.92 -0.09
C LEU A 301 1.61 -15.35 0.32
N ALA A 302 1.86 -16.66 0.44
CA ALA A 302 3.18 -17.19 0.75
C ALA A 302 4.23 -16.75 -0.29
N ASN A 303 3.92 -16.84 -1.58
CA ASN A 303 4.80 -16.40 -2.66
C ASN A 303 5.12 -14.90 -2.57
N ALA A 304 4.13 -14.06 -2.23
CA ALA A 304 4.30 -12.62 -2.12
C ALA A 304 5.09 -12.16 -0.86
N SER A 305 4.99 -12.91 0.25
CA SER A 305 5.50 -12.44 1.55
C SER A 305 6.77 -13.14 2.04
N VAL A 306 6.95 -14.43 1.74
CA VAL A 306 7.95 -15.26 2.46
C VAL A 306 9.37 -14.79 2.20
N GLN A 307 9.76 -14.58 0.94
CA GLN A 307 11.12 -14.15 0.63
C GLN A 307 11.44 -12.79 1.27
N ASN A 308 10.51 -11.83 1.16
CA ASN A 308 10.64 -10.51 1.78
C ASN A 308 10.74 -10.58 3.32
N TYR A 309 10.07 -11.54 3.97
CA TYR A 309 10.18 -11.78 5.40
C TYR A 309 11.52 -12.39 5.79
N LEU A 310 12.01 -13.37 5.02
CA LEU A 310 13.31 -14.00 5.23
C LEU A 310 14.46 -13.00 5.03
N ASP A 311 14.38 -12.14 4.02
CA ASP A 311 15.36 -11.08 3.75
C ASP A 311 15.39 -10.03 4.86
N ALA A 312 14.26 -9.80 5.54
CA ALA A 312 14.17 -8.97 6.74
C ALA A 312 14.71 -9.67 8.02
N GLY A 313 15.32 -10.84 7.89
CA GLY A 313 15.92 -11.61 8.99
C GLY A 313 14.98 -12.62 9.66
N GLY A 314 13.73 -12.70 9.21
CA GLY A 314 12.71 -13.59 9.76
C GLY A 314 13.03 -15.08 9.60
N LYS A 315 12.33 -15.92 10.36
CA LYS A 315 12.47 -17.38 10.35
C LYS A 315 11.09 -18.04 10.22
N ILE A 316 10.94 -19.05 9.36
CA ILE A 316 9.63 -19.66 9.09
C ILE A 316 9.65 -21.19 9.14
N PHE A 317 8.75 -21.74 9.96
CA PHE A 317 8.43 -23.15 10.01
C PHE A 317 7.12 -23.38 9.25
N PHE A 318 7.18 -24.15 8.16
CA PHE A 318 6.01 -24.61 7.43
C PHE A 318 5.61 -26.02 7.83
N SER A 319 4.34 -26.18 8.18
CA SER A 319 3.64 -27.46 8.25
C SER A 319 2.50 -27.43 7.24
N MET A 320 2.82 -27.69 5.98
CA MET A 320 1.92 -27.38 4.87
C MET A 320 1.48 -28.64 4.13
N GLN A 321 0.21 -28.69 3.75
CA GLN A 321 -0.25 -29.54 2.65
C GLN A 321 -0.57 -28.67 1.43
N PHE A 322 -0.93 -29.33 0.33
CA PHE A 322 -1.19 -28.67 -0.94
C PHE A 322 -2.48 -29.16 -1.59
N PRO A 323 -3.07 -28.35 -2.49
CA PRO A 323 -4.21 -28.77 -3.26
C PRO A 323 -3.84 -29.88 -4.27
N ASN A 324 -4.87 -30.45 -4.89
CA ASN A 324 -4.68 -31.53 -5.85
C ASN A 324 -3.96 -31.04 -7.12
N ASP A 325 -4.30 -29.84 -7.57
CA ASP A 325 -3.65 -29.17 -8.68
C ASP A 325 -2.81 -28.04 -8.10
N ILE A 326 -1.54 -28.00 -8.49
CA ILE A 326 -0.57 -27.04 -7.98
C ILE A 326 0.18 -26.39 -9.13
N ASP A 327 0.51 -25.12 -8.97
CA ASP A 327 1.56 -24.48 -9.74
C ASP A 327 2.89 -24.64 -8.99
N LEU A 328 3.79 -25.46 -9.56
CA LEU A 328 5.09 -25.70 -8.95
C LEU A 328 6.03 -24.50 -9.02
N GLN A 329 5.82 -23.56 -9.96
CA GLN A 329 6.58 -22.31 -10.00
C GLN A 329 6.18 -21.40 -8.84
N LEU A 330 4.88 -21.37 -8.51
CA LEU A 330 4.38 -20.64 -7.35
C LEU A 330 4.98 -21.18 -6.05
N ILE A 331 5.06 -22.50 -5.91
CA ILE A 331 5.66 -23.16 -4.74
C ILE A 331 7.18 -22.92 -4.69
N GLU A 332 7.88 -23.02 -5.83
CA GLU A 332 9.31 -22.74 -5.92
C GLU A 332 9.67 -21.31 -5.49
N GLY A 333 8.75 -20.35 -5.63
CA GLY A 333 8.96 -18.98 -5.20
C GLY A 333 9.12 -18.80 -3.69
N PHE A 334 8.71 -19.77 -2.87
CA PHE A 334 8.92 -19.72 -1.41
C PHE A 334 9.51 -21.00 -0.79
N LEU A 335 9.63 -22.10 -1.55
CA LEU A 335 10.31 -23.32 -1.12
C LEU A 335 11.47 -23.69 -2.08
N PRO A 336 12.64 -24.13 -1.57
CA PRO A 336 13.80 -24.52 -2.38
C PRO A 336 13.64 -25.92 -3.03
N ILE A 337 12.59 -26.10 -3.82
CA ILE A 337 12.27 -27.34 -4.56
C ILE A 337 12.70 -27.26 -6.03
N GLU A 338 12.83 -28.41 -6.69
CA GLU A 338 12.90 -28.47 -8.17
C GLU A 338 11.47 -28.46 -8.72
N SER A 339 11.11 -27.43 -9.49
CA SER A 339 9.73 -27.17 -9.95
C SER A 339 9.18 -28.19 -10.95
N ASP A 340 9.97 -29.13 -11.43
CA ASP A 340 9.53 -30.26 -12.26
C ASP A 340 9.23 -31.52 -11.43
N THR A 341 9.40 -31.47 -10.11
CA THR A 341 9.28 -32.65 -9.24
C THR A 341 8.24 -32.50 -8.14
N SER A 342 7.08 -33.16 -8.33
CA SER A 342 6.11 -33.37 -7.26
C SER A 342 5.68 -34.82 -7.25
N TYR A 343 6.14 -35.56 -6.25
CA TYR A 343 5.64 -36.90 -5.99
C TYR A 343 4.36 -36.76 -5.17
N TYR A 344 3.28 -37.33 -5.68
CA TYR A 344 1.96 -37.19 -5.09
C TYR A 344 1.41 -38.53 -4.62
N LYS A 345 0.78 -38.52 -3.45
CA LYS A 345 -0.03 -39.62 -2.97
C LYS A 345 -1.36 -39.11 -2.43
N SER A 346 -2.44 -39.73 -2.89
CA SER A 346 -3.81 -39.35 -2.52
C SER A 346 -4.05 -39.46 -1.02
N SER A 347 -3.47 -40.47 -0.35
CA SER A 347 -3.53 -40.60 1.11
C SER A 347 -2.36 -41.39 1.69
N ILE A 348 -1.93 -40.96 2.88
CA ILE A 348 -1.05 -41.69 3.78
C ILE A 348 -1.90 -42.24 4.93
N GLY A 349 -1.77 -43.54 5.21
CA GLY A 349 -2.48 -44.21 6.30
C GLY A 349 -1.87 -43.94 7.67
N THR A 350 -2.51 -44.44 8.72
CA THR A 350 -1.95 -44.44 10.08
C THR A 350 -0.71 -45.34 10.16
N ASN A 351 0.14 -45.15 11.17
CA ASN A 351 1.35 -45.93 11.40
C ASN A 351 2.35 -45.94 10.21
N THR A 352 2.31 -44.90 9.38
CA THR A 352 3.30 -44.69 8.32
C THR A 352 4.52 -43.99 8.90
N SER A 353 5.68 -44.62 8.79
CA SER A 353 6.95 -44.04 9.27
C SER A 353 7.44 -42.95 8.32
N ILE A 354 7.95 -41.86 8.90
CA ILE A 354 8.67 -40.81 8.21
C ILE A 354 10.03 -40.69 8.91
N ALA A 355 11.09 -41.13 8.22
CA ALA A 355 12.42 -41.20 8.79
C ALA A 355 13.16 -39.87 8.62
N SER A 356 13.98 -39.53 9.61
CA SER A 356 14.94 -38.44 9.54
C SER A 356 16.28 -38.94 8.99
N ARG A 357 16.93 -38.13 8.15
CA ARG A 357 18.32 -38.34 7.71
C ARG A 357 19.35 -37.95 8.77
N ASP A 358 18.93 -37.19 9.77
CA ASP A 358 19.73 -36.77 10.93
C ASP A 358 18.93 -37.11 12.19
N SER A 359 18.90 -38.41 12.52
CA SER A 359 18.09 -38.93 13.63
C SER A 359 18.59 -38.51 15.02
N LEU A 360 19.81 -37.94 15.09
CA LEU A 360 20.37 -37.40 16.33
C LEU A 360 19.60 -36.15 16.75
N ASN A 361 19.48 -35.20 15.83
CA ASN A 361 18.86 -33.90 16.07
C ASN A 361 17.35 -33.92 15.78
N TYR A 362 16.94 -34.53 14.66
CA TYR A 362 15.56 -34.55 14.21
C TYR A 362 14.93 -35.93 14.45
N PRO A 363 13.84 -36.04 15.21
CA PRO A 363 13.24 -37.33 15.53
C PRO A 363 12.56 -37.95 14.31
N ASN A 364 12.54 -39.28 14.25
CA ASN A 364 11.65 -40.00 13.33
C ASN A 364 10.18 -39.72 13.71
N LEU A 365 9.34 -39.47 12.71
CA LEU A 365 7.91 -39.22 12.89
C LEU A 365 7.10 -40.45 12.50
N LEU A 366 5.88 -40.52 12.99
CA LEU A 366 4.95 -41.60 12.72
C LEU A 366 3.56 -41.01 12.59
N THR A 367 2.80 -41.41 11.57
CA THR A 367 1.43 -40.93 11.44
C THR A 367 0.53 -41.57 12.48
N ASN A 368 -0.22 -40.77 13.24
CA ASN A 368 -1.25 -41.27 14.18
C ASN A 368 -2.66 -41.27 13.54
N ARG A 369 -2.84 -40.50 12.47
CA ARG A 369 -4.07 -40.36 11.69
C ARG A 369 -3.72 -40.33 10.21
N SER A 370 -4.66 -40.75 9.37
CA SER A 370 -4.49 -40.59 7.93
C SER A 370 -4.62 -39.12 7.52
N PHE A 371 -3.98 -38.76 6.42
CA PHE A 371 -4.18 -37.48 5.74
C PHE A 371 -4.03 -37.65 4.23
N SER A 372 -4.58 -36.69 3.49
CA SER A 372 -4.71 -36.76 2.04
C SER A 372 -3.71 -35.83 1.33
N ARG A 373 -3.58 -35.99 0.01
CA ARG A 373 -2.83 -35.07 -0.88
C ARG A 373 -1.40 -34.80 -0.40
N VAL A 374 -0.71 -35.88 -0.05
CA VAL A 374 0.64 -35.80 0.47
C VAL A 374 1.60 -35.61 -0.68
N ARG A 375 2.50 -34.63 -0.53
CA ARG A 375 3.52 -34.32 -1.51
C ARG A 375 4.90 -34.37 -0.91
N SER A 376 5.84 -34.81 -1.74
CA SER A 376 7.27 -34.70 -1.50
C SER A 376 7.95 -34.27 -2.80
N PHE A 377 9.14 -33.70 -2.64
CA PHE A 377 9.80 -32.97 -3.72
C PHE A 377 11.23 -33.48 -3.89
N LYS A 378 11.81 -33.30 -5.08
CA LYS A 378 13.26 -33.13 -5.14
C LYS A 378 13.58 -31.69 -4.78
N LEU A 379 14.75 -31.52 -4.16
CA LEU A 379 15.18 -30.24 -3.63
C LEU A 379 16.29 -29.69 -4.51
N LYS A 380 16.43 -28.37 -4.55
CA LYS A 380 17.56 -27.73 -5.25
C LYS A 380 18.88 -28.31 -4.72
N GLY A 381 19.86 -28.53 -5.58
CA GLY A 381 21.12 -29.19 -5.20
C GLY A 381 22.00 -28.41 -4.21
N VAL A 382 21.75 -27.11 -4.00
CA VAL A 382 22.57 -26.22 -3.16
C VAL A 382 21.66 -25.40 -2.24
N GLY A 383 22.11 -25.16 -1.00
CA GLY A 383 21.44 -24.26 -0.05
C GLY A 383 20.25 -24.86 0.71
N VAL A 384 19.97 -26.14 0.52
CA VAL A 384 18.91 -26.87 1.23
C VAL A 384 19.43 -28.23 1.71
N LYS A 385 19.07 -28.60 2.94
CA LYS A 385 19.39 -29.88 3.56
C LYS A 385 18.13 -30.76 3.58
N PRO A 386 18.11 -31.89 2.85
CA PRO A 386 17.02 -32.85 2.96
C PRO A 386 16.99 -33.50 4.35
N LEU A 387 15.83 -33.57 4.99
CA LEU A 387 15.68 -34.12 6.34
C LEU A 387 14.76 -35.33 6.40
N TYR A 388 13.53 -35.20 5.92
CA TYR A 388 12.47 -36.18 6.13
C TYR A 388 12.08 -36.88 4.82
N TYR A 389 11.93 -38.21 4.88
CA TYR A 389 11.55 -39.06 3.75
C TYR A 389 10.74 -40.27 4.21
N PHE A 390 10.08 -40.97 3.27
CA PHE A 390 9.38 -42.22 3.56
C PHE A 390 10.31 -43.42 3.36
N PRO A 391 10.81 -44.08 4.43
CA PRO A 391 11.76 -45.17 4.33
C PRO A 391 11.19 -46.42 3.64
N SER A 392 9.86 -46.59 3.65
CA SER A 392 9.16 -47.68 2.97
C SER A 392 8.98 -47.44 1.46
N GLY A 393 9.46 -46.33 0.91
CA GLY A 393 9.27 -45.96 -0.49
C GLY A 393 7.82 -45.59 -0.84
N VAL A 394 7.00 -45.28 0.16
CA VAL A 394 5.60 -44.86 -0.02
C VAL A 394 5.46 -43.63 -0.91
N LEU A 395 6.44 -42.73 -0.87
CA LEU A 395 6.58 -41.59 -1.76
C LEU A 395 8.07 -41.30 -1.98
N ASN A 396 8.45 -40.96 -3.22
CA ASN A 396 9.84 -40.62 -3.56
C ASN A 396 10.21 -39.21 -3.09
N GLY A 397 11.49 -38.86 -3.08
CA GLY A 397 11.95 -37.52 -2.68
C GLY A 397 11.83 -37.26 -1.17
N HIS A 398 11.66 -35.99 -0.80
CA HIS A 398 11.70 -35.54 0.59
C HIS A 398 10.40 -34.83 0.96
N ILE A 399 9.80 -35.26 2.08
CA ILE A 399 8.61 -34.63 2.67
C ILE A 399 8.99 -33.50 3.62
N GLY A 400 10.24 -33.40 4.06
CA GLY A 400 10.69 -32.28 4.87
C GLY A 400 12.17 -31.97 4.74
N PHE A 401 12.51 -30.71 4.93
CA PHE A 401 13.83 -30.15 4.65
C PHE A 401 13.98 -28.77 5.29
N GLU A 402 15.21 -28.27 5.32
CA GLU A 402 15.55 -26.96 5.86
C GLU A 402 16.54 -26.24 4.94
N THR A 403 16.55 -24.91 4.96
CA THR A 403 17.60 -24.14 4.29
C THR A 403 18.92 -24.22 5.05
N SER A 404 20.04 -24.17 4.33
CA SER A 404 21.38 -24.16 4.97
C SER A 404 21.61 -22.94 5.86
N SER A 405 20.91 -21.83 5.58
CA SER A 405 20.87 -20.61 6.39
C SER A 405 20.03 -20.72 7.66
N LYS A 406 19.38 -21.87 7.89
CA LYS A 406 18.53 -22.15 9.06
C LYS A 406 17.49 -21.04 9.31
N ASN A 407 16.83 -20.61 8.24
CA ASN A 407 15.76 -19.61 8.29
C ASN A 407 14.43 -20.09 7.73
N LEU A 408 14.41 -21.25 7.08
CA LEU A 408 13.20 -21.90 6.62
C LEU A 408 13.28 -23.40 6.91
N PHE A 409 12.22 -23.94 7.49
CA PHE A 409 11.99 -25.37 7.65
C PHE A 409 10.63 -25.71 7.03
N PHE A 410 10.54 -26.83 6.35
CA PHE A 410 9.31 -27.32 5.75
C PHE A 410 9.07 -28.79 6.11
N ILE A 411 7.82 -29.12 6.41
CA ILE A 411 7.32 -30.50 6.46
C ILE A 411 5.94 -30.58 5.77
N GLY A 412 5.81 -31.53 4.84
CA GLY A 412 4.66 -31.75 3.96
C GLY A 412 3.52 -32.53 4.59
N GLY A 413 3.12 -32.16 5.81
CA GLY A 413 1.98 -32.77 6.48
C GLY A 413 1.65 -32.12 7.82
N PRO A 414 0.38 -32.17 8.27
CA PRO A 414 -0.04 -31.50 9.50
C PRO A 414 0.58 -32.17 10.72
N LEU A 415 1.25 -31.39 11.58
CA LEU A 415 1.99 -31.93 12.71
C LEU A 415 1.12 -32.77 13.67
N GLN A 416 -0.15 -32.40 13.86
CA GLN A 416 -1.10 -33.15 14.69
C GLN A 416 -1.36 -34.57 14.17
N ARG A 417 -1.17 -34.79 12.87
CA ARG A 417 -1.31 -36.09 12.20
C ARG A 417 0.00 -36.88 12.13
N LEU A 418 1.15 -36.21 12.38
CA LEU A 418 2.49 -36.79 12.42
C LEU A 418 2.97 -37.13 13.85
N ASN A 419 2.12 -36.96 14.85
CA ASN A 419 2.43 -37.14 16.27
C ASN A 419 2.16 -38.57 16.80
N GLY A 420 2.52 -39.60 16.02
CA GLY A 420 2.38 -41.01 16.43
C GLY A 420 3.50 -41.52 17.34
N ASN A 421 4.66 -40.87 17.33
CA ASN A 421 5.74 -41.13 18.28
C ASN A 421 5.65 -40.10 19.42
N PRO A 422 5.35 -40.51 20.67
CA PRO A 422 5.23 -39.57 21.78
C PRO A 422 6.47 -38.69 21.95
N GLY A 423 6.28 -37.37 22.05
CA GLY A 423 7.35 -36.38 22.23
C GLY A 423 8.14 -36.02 20.97
N SER A 424 7.93 -36.70 19.83
CA SER A 424 8.66 -36.43 18.59
C SER A 424 8.40 -35.03 18.05
N ILE A 425 7.14 -34.57 17.99
CA ILE A 425 6.82 -33.22 17.51
C ILE A 425 7.41 -32.15 18.43
N LYS A 426 7.41 -32.38 19.75
CA LYS A 426 8.01 -31.44 20.72
C LYS A 426 9.51 -31.31 20.47
N LYS A 427 10.22 -32.43 20.30
CA LYS A 427 11.66 -32.42 19.97
C LYS A 427 11.92 -31.75 18.62
N LEU A 428 11.07 -31.98 17.61
CA LEU A 428 11.19 -31.32 16.31
C LEU A 428 11.04 -29.80 16.42
N LEU A 429 9.94 -29.32 17.03
CA LEU A 429 9.72 -27.89 17.21
C LEU A 429 10.82 -27.25 18.04
N PHE A 430 11.29 -27.92 19.11
CA PHE A 430 12.40 -27.41 19.91
C PHE A 430 13.69 -27.28 19.09
N GLN A 431 14.04 -28.33 18.32
CA GLN A 431 15.22 -28.31 17.45
C GLN A 431 15.12 -27.15 16.46
N VAL A 432 14.02 -27.03 15.74
CA VAL A 432 13.91 -26.01 14.68
C VAL A 432 13.84 -24.60 15.26
N LEU A 433 12.97 -24.36 16.24
CA LEU A 433 12.75 -22.99 16.76
C LEU A 433 13.95 -22.48 17.56
N PHE A 434 14.57 -23.32 18.40
CA PHE A 434 15.59 -22.84 19.34
C PHE A 434 17.02 -23.20 18.96
N GLN A 435 17.26 -24.31 18.26
CA GLN A 435 18.61 -24.70 17.87
C GLN A 435 18.95 -24.21 16.46
N ASP A 436 18.01 -24.35 15.52
CA ASP A 436 18.24 -23.97 14.13
C ASP A 436 17.96 -22.47 13.90
N PHE A 437 16.76 -22.01 14.23
CA PHE A 437 16.37 -20.61 14.06
C PHE A 437 16.98 -19.68 15.11
N ASN A 438 17.51 -20.27 16.18
CA ASN A 438 18.11 -19.54 17.31
C ASN A 438 17.17 -18.47 17.89
N LEU A 439 15.86 -18.79 18.00
CA LEU A 439 14.91 -17.88 18.60
C LEU A 439 15.19 -17.75 20.09
N THR A 440 15.40 -16.51 20.55
CA THR A 440 15.63 -16.20 21.96
C THR A 440 14.32 -15.78 22.62
N LEU A 441 13.93 -16.51 23.67
CA LEU A 441 12.68 -16.33 24.43
C LEU A 441 12.58 -14.99 25.14
#